data_AF-A0A4R9C184-F1
#
_entry.id   AF-A0A4R9C184-F1
#
_cell.length_a   1.000
_cell.length_b   1.000
_cell.length_c   1.000
_cell.angle_alpha   90.00
_cell.angle_beta   90.00
_cell.angle_gamma   90.00
#
_symmetry.space_group_name_H-M   'P 1'
#
loop_
_entity.id
_entity.type
_entity.pdbx_description
1 polymer ?
#
loop_
_entity_poly.entity_id
_entity_poly.type
_entity_poly.pdbx_seq_one_letter_code
_entity_poly.pdbx_strand_id
1 'polypeptide(L)'
;YVCMINIAYYISKNIITLNGSHIELIKYKFMKEYYDFYNYKIKTIDFNYDTNQYLKEIYYDKDINENNILELTPEKLKKLKYENKWKLLEYLDIDKNLINVDSAFVMNMGVFHEYKRQILSALGIALLYYRLKKNPNLSIAERTYFFGGKSYPNYYFTKENIKFINALANQINNDLFIKDKIKIVFIENYNLTKSSVVIPAADIYQSLELLSMQLKDVFIFKSLSTGAAFLTCRSNYQNICIDENQISKYMFGDNYETVLTKNNYNLFEFLNQNKEIEDMFNFYRYLPKETFPYDINKIYNSIYYFNDENHIFKDLFEYVSVIEKSIDDYTNTYQWYQTRVNDCKNTIKIDDKSFLKKYNEILEN
;
A
#
# COMPACT_ATOMS: atom_id res chain seq x y z
N TYR A 1 13.53 -31.62 13.26
CA TYR A 1 12.84 -30.33 13.09
C TYR A 1 11.89 -30.16 14.26
N VAL A 2 12.01 -29.09 15.04
CA VAL A 2 11.08 -28.79 16.13
C VAL A 2 10.05 -27.78 15.61
N CYS A 3 8.78 -28.15 15.62
CA CYS A 3 7.70 -27.25 15.21
C CYS A 3 7.36 -26.32 16.39
N MET A 4 7.97 -25.13 16.41
CA MET A 4 7.78 -24.18 17.53
C MET A 4 6.33 -23.77 17.72
N ILE A 5 5.54 -23.72 16.65
CA ILE A 5 4.10 -23.40 16.73
C ILE A 5 3.30 -24.52 17.41
N ASN A 6 3.65 -25.80 17.22
CA ASN A 6 3.05 -26.90 17.98
C ASN A 6 3.28 -26.72 19.48
N ILE A 7 4.52 -26.38 19.86
CA ILE A 7 4.87 -26.14 21.26
C ILE A 7 4.05 -24.96 21.79
N ALA A 8 4.02 -23.83 21.07
CA ALA A 8 3.28 -22.64 21.47
C ALA A 8 1.79 -22.94 21.69
N TYR A 9 1.13 -23.63 20.75
CA TYR A 9 -0.28 -24.00 20.86
C TYR A 9 -0.56 -24.99 22.00
N TYR A 10 0.37 -25.92 22.23
CA TYR A 10 0.25 -26.92 23.29
C TYR A 10 0.37 -26.29 24.68
N ILE A 11 1.44 -25.51 24.94
CA ILE A 11 1.73 -24.95 26.28
C ILE A 11 0.90 -23.73 26.62
N SER A 12 0.44 -22.96 25.62
CA SER A 12 -0.31 -21.73 25.88
C SER A 12 -1.72 -22.05 26.35
N LYS A 13 -2.19 -21.31 27.36
CA LYS A 13 -3.58 -21.36 27.83
C LYS A 13 -4.53 -20.66 26.83
N ASN A 14 -4.13 -19.47 26.39
CA ASN A 14 -4.85 -18.64 25.43
C ASN A 14 -3.96 -18.37 24.20
N ILE A 15 -4.58 -18.35 23.02
CA ILE A 15 -3.93 -18.02 21.75
C ILE A 15 -4.62 -16.79 21.19
N ILE A 16 -3.93 -15.67 21.18
CA ILE A 16 -4.51 -14.40 20.81
C ILE A 16 -4.31 -14.18 19.31
N THR A 17 -5.41 -13.91 18.63
CA THR A 17 -5.48 -13.55 17.22
C THR A 17 -6.25 -12.22 17.08
N LEU A 18 -6.28 -11.66 15.88
CA LEU A 18 -7.09 -10.49 15.57
C LEU A 18 -8.58 -10.85 15.43
N ASN A 19 -9.33 -10.10 14.63
CA ASN A 19 -10.78 -10.24 14.46
C ASN A 19 -11.19 -11.56 13.77
N GLY A 20 -12.51 -11.72 13.54
CA GLY A 20 -13.10 -12.93 12.97
C GLY A 20 -12.53 -13.37 11.61
N SER A 21 -12.12 -12.46 10.74
CA SER A 21 -11.58 -12.86 9.43
C SER A 21 -10.14 -13.38 9.52
N HIS A 22 -9.38 -13.00 10.55
CA HIS A 22 -8.07 -13.62 10.80
C HIS A 22 -8.25 -15.05 11.33
N ILE A 23 -9.35 -15.33 12.03
CA ILE A 23 -9.72 -16.71 12.38
C ILE A 23 -10.04 -17.52 11.12
N GLU A 24 -10.78 -16.96 10.18
CA GLU A 24 -11.08 -17.67 8.92
C GLU A 24 -9.82 -18.00 8.13
N LEU A 25 -8.82 -17.13 8.14
CA LEU A 25 -7.49 -17.41 7.58
C LEU A 25 -6.80 -18.60 8.22
N ILE A 26 -6.79 -18.64 9.55
CA ILE A 26 -6.25 -19.75 10.34
C ILE A 26 -7.02 -21.02 9.99
N LYS A 27 -8.35 -20.95 9.96
CA LYS A 27 -9.27 -22.06 9.74
C LYS A 27 -9.18 -22.66 8.33
N TYR A 28 -9.05 -21.83 7.29
CA TYR A 28 -9.21 -22.27 5.91
C TYR A 28 -7.93 -22.29 5.08
N LYS A 29 -6.88 -21.52 5.45
CA LYS A 29 -5.67 -21.39 4.61
C LYS A 29 -4.39 -21.84 5.31
N PHE A 30 -4.08 -21.31 6.49
CA PHE A 30 -2.71 -21.41 7.03
C PHE A 30 -2.54 -22.44 8.14
N MET A 31 -3.54 -22.65 8.99
CA MET A 31 -3.37 -23.39 10.25
C MET A 31 -4.60 -24.23 10.60
N LYS A 32 -5.24 -24.83 9.57
CA LYS A 32 -6.51 -25.54 9.71
C LYS A 32 -6.47 -26.62 10.80
N GLU A 33 -5.47 -27.47 10.76
CA GLU A 33 -5.31 -28.55 11.76
C GLU A 33 -5.21 -27.99 13.18
N TYR A 34 -4.44 -26.91 13.38
CA TYR A 34 -4.31 -26.26 14.69
C TYR A 34 -5.63 -25.66 15.15
N TYR A 35 -6.39 -25.05 14.24
CA TYR A 35 -7.72 -24.55 14.55
C TYR A 35 -8.65 -25.67 15.00
N ASP A 36 -8.66 -26.80 14.29
CA ASP A 36 -9.52 -27.94 14.60
C ASP A 36 -9.23 -28.50 16.00
N PHE A 37 -7.96 -28.55 16.42
CA PHE A 37 -7.57 -29.04 17.75
C PHE A 37 -7.64 -28.00 18.88
N TYR A 38 -7.36 -26.72 18.59
CA TYR A 38 -7.12 -25.71 19.62
C TYR A 38 -8.07 -24.49 19.54
N ASN A 39 -9.15 -24.55 18.75
CA ASN A 39 -10.09 -23.42 18.62
C ASN A 39 -10.59 -22.85 19.97
N TYR A 40 -10.80 -23.70 20.99
CA TYR A 40 -11.26 -23.30 22.31
C TYR A 40 -10.28 -22.38 23.05
N LYS A 41 -9.00 -22.44 22.68
CA LYS A 41 -7.94 -21.56 23.19
C LYS A 41 -7.85 -20.23 22.45
N ILE A 42 -8.42 -20.13 21.24
CA ILE A 42 -8.26 -18.96 20.37
C ILE A 42 -9.19 -17.83 20.86
N LYS A 43 -8.61 -16.65 21.10
CA LYS A 43 -9.31 -15.44 21.52
C LYS A 43 -9.01 -14.29 20.56
N THR A 44 -10.00 -13.45 20.29
CA THR A 44 -9.87 -12.31 19.37
C THR A 44 -9.70 -11.00 20.13
N ILE A 45 -8.72 -10.20 19.73
CA ILE A 45 -8.56 -8.83 20.21
C ILE A 45 -8.36 -7.91 19.01
N ASP A 46 -9.19 -6.89 18.93
CA ASP A 46 -9.03 -5.83 17.95
C ASP A 46 -7.92 -4.88 18.41
N PHE A 47 -6.81 -4.89 17.66
CA PHE A 47 -5.77 -3.87 17.79
C PHE A 47 -6.37 -2.53 17.33
N ASN A 48 -6.64 -1.57 18.21
CA ASN A 48 -6.88 -0.21 17.73
C ASN A 48 -5.58 0.59 17.85
N TYR A 49 -5.66 1.84 17.41
CA TYR A 49 -4.52 2.73 17.31
C TYR A 49 -4.79 3.95 18.16
N ASP A 50 -3.81 4.31 18.99
CA ASP A 50 -3.82 5.60 19.64
C ASP A 50 -3.47 6.68 18.61
N THR A 51 -4.52 7.20 17.98
CA THR A 51 -4.39 8.24 16.96
C THR A 51 -3.79 9.52 17.55
N ASN A 52 -3.88 9.75 18.87
CA ASN A 52 -3.40 10.95 19.55
C ASN A 52 -1.87 11.06 19.49
N GLN A 53 -1.16 9.92 19.51
CA GLN A 53 0.28 9.88 19.29
C GLN A 53 0.64 10.48 17.93
N TYR A 54 -0.13 10.15 16.88
CA TYR A 54 0.15 10.62 15.53
C TYR A 54 -0.33 12.06 15.30
N LEU A 55 -1.47 12.46 15.87
CA LEU A 55 -1.96 13.83 15.78
C LEU A 55 -0.92 14.85 16.26
N LYS A 56 -0.21 14.55 17.36
CA LYS A 56 0.88 15.40 17.86
C LYS A 56 2.06 15.50 16.91
N GLU A 57 2.41 14.42 16.20
CA GLU A 57 3.47 14.40 15.18
C GLU A 57 3.08 15.15 13.90
N ILE A 58 1.79 15.21 13.58
CA ILE A 58 1.25 15.74 12.32
C ILE A 58 0.90 17.23 12.44
N TYR A 59 0.37 17.65 13.60
CA TYR A 59 -0.15 19.01 13.84
C TYR A 59 0.72 19.83 14.81
N TYR A 60 2.03 19.54 14.86
CA TYR A 60 3.07 20.00 15.81
C TYR A 60 3.00 21.45 16.33
N ASP A 61 2.27 22.36 15.66
CA ASP A 61 2.31 23.80 15.93
C ASP A 61 1.01 24.55 15.55
N LYS A 62 -0.10 23.84 15.34
CA LYS A 62 -1.37 24.45 14.89
C LYS A 62 -2.48 24.01 15.83
N ASP A 63 -3.46 24.88 16.07
CA ASP A 63 -4.60 24.73 17.00
C ASP A 63 -5.50 23.48 16.80
N ILE A 64 -5.05 22.45 16.08
CA ILE A 64 -5.77 21.22 15.78
C ILE A 64 -5.29 20.15 16.75
N ASN A 65 -6.01 20.00 17.85
CA ASN A 65 -5.92 18.88 18.79
C ASN A 65 -7.20 18.02 18.71
N GLU A 66 -7.29 17.00 19.56
CA GLU A 66 -8.48 16.12 19.67
C GLU A 66 -9.81 16.88 19.76
N ASN A 67 -9.82 18.08 20.35
CA ASN A 67 -11.02 18.91 20.49
C ASN A 67 -11.35 19.73 19.22
N ASN A 68 -10.36 19.99 18.36
CA ASN A 68 -10.48 20.92 17.23
C ASN A 68 -10.38 20.26 15.85
N ILE A 69 -10.14 18.94 15.75
CA ILE A 69 -10.17 18.23 14.46
C ILE A 69 -11.57 18.23 13.81
N LEU A 70 -12.61 18.42 14.63
CA LEU A 70 -13.99 18.68 14.18
C LEU A 70 -14.08 19.98 13.34
N GLU A 71 -13.16 20.93 13.54
CA GLU A 71 -13.05 22.19 12.79
C GLU A 71 -12.15 22.09 11.54
N LEU A 72 -11.67 20.89 11.20
CA LEU A 72 -10.90 20.68 9.97
C LEU A 72 -11.81 20.96 8.76
N THR A 73 -11.47 21.99 7.98
CA THR A 73 -12.15 22.33 6.72
C THR A 73 -11.33 21.82 5.53
N PRO A 74 -11.96 21.64 4.35
CA PRO A 74 -11.25 21.24 3.13
C PRO A 74 -10.07 22.18 2.79
N GLU A 75 -10.23 23.48 2.99
CA GLU A 75 -9.17 24.47 2.75
C GLU A 75 -8.00 24.34 3.72
N LYS A 76 -8.29 24.15 5.02
CA LYS A 76 -7.25 23.90 6.04
C LYS A 76 -6.48 22.62 5.73
N LEU A 77 -7.18 21.53 5.40
CA LEU A 77 -6.55 20.25 5.05
C LEU A 77 -5.68 20.37 3.79
N LYS A 78 -6.18 21.05 2.75
CA LYS A 78 -5.41 21.32 1.53
C LYS A 78 -4.12 22.08 1.83
N LYS A 79 -4.19 23.15 2.62
CA LYS A 79 -3.00 23.93 3.01
C LYS A 79 -1.99 23.07 3.78
N LEU A 80 -2.44 22.28 4.74
CA LEU A 80 -1.59 21.37 5.51
C LEU A 80 -0.93 20.33 4.62
N LYS A 81 -1.68 19.73 3.70
CA LYS A 81 -1.16 18.74 2.75
C LYS A 81 -0.06 19.36 1.88
N TYR A 82 -0.30 20.56 1.35
CA TYR A 82 0.66 21.30 0.55
C TYR A 82 1.96 21.60 1.31
N GLU A 83 1.87 22.08 2.55
CA GLU A 83 3.04 22.32 3.42
C GLU A 83 3.79 21.02 3.75
N ASN A 84 3.09 19.93 4.03
CA ASN A 84 3.70 18.62 4.30
C ASN A 84 4.46 18.09 3.09
N LYS A 85 3.93 18.29 1.88
CA LYS A 85 4.61 17.90 0.64
C LYS A 85 5.89 18.69 0.42
N TRP A 86 5.86 20.01 0.66
CA TRP A 86 7.09 20.81 0.64
C TRP A 86 8.12 20.36 1.67
N LYS A 87 7.68 20.13 2.91
CA LYS A 87 8.53 19.64 3.99
C LYS A 87 9.16 18.29 3.64
N LEU A 88 8.42 17.41 2.96
CA LEU A 88 8.95 16.14 2.47
C LEU A 88 10.05 16.36 1.43
N LEU A 89 9.81 17.19 0.41
CA LEU A 89 10.79 17.47 -0.64
C LEU A 89 12.07 18.08 -0.04
N GLU A 90 11.94 19.04 0.87
CA GLU A 90 13.07 19.63 1.60
C GLU A 90 13.81 18.61 2.46
N TYR A 91 13.09 17.77 3.21
CA TYR A 91 13.68 16.75 4.07
C TYR A 91 14.45 15.66 3.28
N LEU A 92 14.02 15.39 2.05
CA LEU A 92 14.70 14.46 1.15
C LEU A 92 15.75 15.12 0.26
N ASP A 93 16.00 16.43 0.43
CA ASP A 93 16.92 17.23 -0.40
C ASP A 93 16.60 17.12 -1.91
N ILE A 94 15.31 17.14 -2.25
CA ILE A 94 14.84 17.09 -3.63
C ILE A 94 14.57 18.52 -4.11
N ASP A 95 15.21 18.89 -5.23
CA ASP A 95 14.98 20.19 -5.86
C ASP A 95 13.49 20.40 -6.20
N LYS A 96 12.99 21.56 -5.80
CA LYS A 96 11.62 22.03 -6.01
C LYS A 96 11.20 22.05 -7.48
N ASN A 97 12.16 22.14 -8.40
CA ASN A 97 11.92 22.16 -9.84
C ASN A 97 11.77 20.76 -10.46
N LEU A 98 12.13 19.69 -9.74
CA LEU A 98 12.09 18.32 -10.28
C LEU A 98 10.75 17.62 -10.06
N ILE A 99 10.00 18.05 -9.04
CA ILE A 99 8.73 17.45 -8.64
C ILE A 99 7.71 18.56 -8.47
N ASN A 100 6.62 18.48 -9.25
CA ASN A 100 5.48 19.36 -9.04
C ASN A 100 4.79 19.00 -7.72
N VAL A 101 4.83 19.91 -6.75
CA VAL A 101 4.18 19.74 -5.44
C VAL A 101 2.65 19.68 -5.54
N ASP A 102 2.04 20.19 -6.61
CA ASP A 102 0.60 20.10 -6.83
C ASP A 102 0.19 18.73 -7.41
N SER A 103 1.13 17.96 -7.99
CA SER A 103 0.90 16.60 -8.48
C SER A 103 0.49 15.66 -7.34
N ALA A 104 -0.30 14.62 -7.62
CA ALA A 104 -0.68 13.68 -6.57
C ALA A 104 0.54 12.89 -6.06
N PHE A 105 0.78 12.88 -4.74
CA PHE A 105 1.82 12.07 -4.11
C PHE A 105 1.26 10.70 -3.73
N VAL A 106 1.69 9.67 -4.46
CA VAL A 106 1.24 8.29 -4.30
C VAL A 106 2.31 7.50 -3.56
N MET A 107 1.99 6.96 -2.40
CA MET A 107 2.98 6.32 -1.53
C MET A 107 2.75 4.82 -1.40
N ASN A 108 3.81 4.04 -1.58
CA ASN A 108 3.83 2.61 -1.28
C ASN A 108 5.06 2.30 -0.40
N MET A 109 4.81 2.36 0.91
CA MET A 109 5.84 2.28 1.96
C MET A 109 5.77 0.95 2.70
N GLY A 110 6.91 0.46 3.18
CA GLY A 110 6.97 -0.70 4.07
C GLY A 110 8.08 -1.68 3.72
N VAL A 111 8.13 -2.79 4.43
CA VAL A 111 9.09 -3.87 4.13
C VAL A 111 8.75 -4.45 2.75
N PHE A 112 9.77 -4.64 1.91
CA PHE A 112 9.61 -5.28 0.61
C PHE A 112 9.37 -6.78 0.81
N HIS A 113 8.25 -7.28 0.29
CA HIS A 113 7.88 -8.68 0.29
C HIS A 113 6.98 -8.97 -0.92
N GLU A 114 6.99 -10.21 -1.43
CA GLU A 114 6.12 -10.64 -2.53
C GLU A 114 4.63 -10.39 -2.25
N TYR A 115 4.12 -10.76 -1.06
CA TYR A 115 2.72 -10.52 -0.69
C TYR A 115 2.36 -9.03 -0.52
N LYS A 116 3.34 -8.15 -0.30
CA LYS A 116 3.14 -6.69 -0.21
C LYS A 116 2.90 -6.04 -1.57
N ARG A 117 3.20 -6.76 -2.66
CA ARG A 117 2.91 -6.39 -4.04
C ARG A 117 3.41 -4.99 -4.44
N GLN A 118 4.55 -4.52 -3.90
CA GLN A 118 5.16 -3.28 -4.42
C GLN A 118 5.51 -3.41 -5.91
N ILE A 119 5.77 -4.63 -6.37
CA ILE A 119 5.99 -4.93 -7.78
C ILE A 119 4.74 -4.70 -8.65
N LEU A 120 3.53 -4.88 -8.11
CA LEU A 120 2.28 -4.53 -8.81
C LEU A 120 2.21 -3.02 -9.06
N SER A 121 2.54 -2.21 -8.05
CA SER A 121 2.61 -0.76 -8.21
C SER A 121 3.63 -0.36 -9.28
N ALA A 122 4.84 -0.93 -9.20
CA ALA A 122 5.91 -0.68 -10.16
C ALA A 122 5.55 -1.10 -11.59
N LEU A 123 4.90 -2.26 -11.78
CA LEU A 123 4.44 -2.72 -13.08
C LEU A 123 3.28 -1.87 -13.62
N GLY A 124 2.40 -1.36 -12.75
CA GLY A 124 1.36 -0.42 -13.17
C GLY A 124 1.95 0.89 -13.69
N ILE A 125 2.98 1.41 -13.03
CA ILE A 125 3.74 2.57 -13.53
C ILE A 125 4.43 2.22 -14.85
N ALA A 126 5.02 1.03 -14.95
CA ALA A 126 5.69 0.57 -16.15
C ALA A 126 4.73 0.45 -17.34
N LEU A 127 3.51 -0.03 -17.11
CA LEU A 127 2.43 -0.12 -18.10
C LEU A 127 1.96 1.27 -18.54
N LEU A 128 1.78 2.18 -17.59
CA LEU A 128 1.38 3.56 -17.90
C LEU A 128 2.45 4.29 -18.73
N TYR A 129 3.73 4.14 -18.38
CA TYR A 129 4.83 4.67 -19.17
C TYR A 129 4.86 4.08 -20.57
N TYR A 130 4.71 2.76 -20.70
CA TYR A 130 4.61 2.11 -22.02
C TYR A 130 3.47 2.68 -22.88
N ARG A 131 2.29 2.88 -22.29
CA ARG A 131 1.14 3.50 -22.96
C ARG A 131 1.42 4.95 -23.37
N LEU A 132 2.11 5.74 -22.54
CA LEU A 132 2.53 7.10 -22.88
C LEU A 132 3.54 7.12 -24.04
N LYS A 133 4.45 6.14 -24.13
CA LYS A 133 5.39 6.05 -25.27
C LYS A 133 4.67 5.68 -26.56
N LYS A 134 3.60 4.88 -26.49
CA LYS A 134 2.73 4.60 -27.64
C LYS A 134 1.86 5.81 -28.03
N ASN A 135 1.37 6.57 -27.05
CA ASN A 135 0.56 7.76 -27.26
C ASN A 135 1.01 8.91 -26.35
N PRO A 136 1.97 9.76 -26.80
CA PRO A 136 2.46 10.88 -26.00
C PRO A 136 1.38 11.92 -25.64
N ASN A 137 0.30 11.97 -26.41
CA ASN A 137 -0.85 12.85 -26.20
C ASN A 137 -1.89 12.29 -25.22
N LEU A 138 -1.66 11.11 -24.65
CA LEU A 138 -2.53 10.56 -23.62
C LEU A 138 -2.64 11.57 -22.46
N SER A 139 -3.85 12.07 -22.23
CA SER A 139 -4.13 13.05 -21.19
C SER A 139 -4.21 12.33 -19.85
N ILE A 140 -3.19 12.51 -19.02
CA ILE A 140 -3.11 11.94 -17.68
C ILE A 140 -2.65 13.05 -16.74
N ALA A 141 -3.19 13.13 -15.52
CA ALA A 141 -2.77 14.14 -14.55
C ALA A 141 -1.38 13.84 -13.96
N GLU A 142 -0.65 14.86 -13.53
CA GLU A 142 0.68 14.68 -12.99
C GLU A 142 0.66 13.93 -11.65
N ARG A 143 1.63 13.05 -11.44
CA ARG A 143 1.75 12.26 -10.21
C ARG A 143 3.19 11.89 -9.89
N THR A 144 3.46 11.76 -8.60
CA THR A 144 4.77 11.36 -8.08
C THR A 144 4.60 10.14 -7.20
N TYR A 145 5.22 9.03 -7.60
CA TYR A 145 5.24 7.79 -6.84
C TYR A 145 6.42 7.77 -5.88
N PHE A 146 6.16 7.52 -4.61
CA PHE A 146 7.17 7.34 -3.60
C PHE A 146 7.19 5.87 -3.15
N PHE A 147 8.35 5.24 -3.27
CA PHE A 147 8.63 3.94 -2.69
C PHE A 147 9.60 4.10 -1.53
N GLY A 148 9.45 3.32 -0.47
CA GLY A 148 10.36 3.38 0.66
C GLY A 148 10.25 2.13 1.52
N GLY A 149 11.39 1.52 1.84
CA GLY A 149 11.39 0.25 2.52
C GLY A 149 12.75 -0.43 2.64
N LYS A 150 12.74 -1.61 3.24
CA LYS A 150 13.91 -2.50 3.35
C LYS A 150 13.54 -3.91 2.90
N SER A 151 14.53 -4.63 2.37
CA SER A 151 14.46 -6.06 2.07
C SER A 151 15.43 -6.80 2.98
N TYR A 152 15.12 -8.05 3.33
CA TYR A 152 16.03 -8.89 4.10
C TYR A 152 17.30 -9.21 3.30
N PRO A 153 18.48 -9.36 3.96
CA PRO A 153 19.76 -9.52 3.26
C PRO A 153 19.80 -10.67 2.23
N ASN A 154 19.10 -11.77 2.48
CA ASN A 154 19.12 -12.94 1.60
C ASN A 154 17.87 -13.07 0.71
N TYR A 155 16.97 -12.09 0.73
CA TYR A 155 15.73 -12.15 -0.04
C TYR A 155 15.94 -11.60 -1.45
N TYR A 156 16.40 -12.46 -2.35
CA TYR A 156 16.78 -12.07 -3.72
C TYR A 156 15.62 -11.43 -4.52
N PHE A 157 14.43 -12.03 -4.52
CA PHE A 157 13.27 -11.52 -5.27
C PHE A 157 12.92 -10.08 -4.91
N THR A 158 12.88 -9.75 -3.62
CA THR A 158 12.53 -8.40 -3.16
C THR A 158 13.64 -7.39 -3.45
N LYS A 159 14.91 -7.80 -3.49
CA LYS A 159 16.00 -6.94 -3.98
C LYS A 159 15.90 -6.68 -5.48
N GLU A 160 15.50 -7.67 -6.29
CA GLU A 160 15.24 -7.46 -7.72
C GLU A 160 14.07 -6.48 -7.92
N ASN A 161 13.02 -6.52 -7.10
CA ASN A 161 11.95 -5.51 -7.12
C ASN A 161 12.48 -4.10 -6.86
N ILE A 162 13.36 -3.92 -5.86
CA ILE A 162 13.99 -2.62 -5.56
C ILE A 162 14.85 -2.15 -6.74
N LYS A 163 15.65 -3.04 -7.34
CA LYS A 163 16.46 -2.72 -8.52
C LYS A 163 15.60 -2.30 -9.71
N PHE A 164 14.50 -3.02 -9.94
CA PHE A 164 13.54 -2.68 -10.99
C PHE A 164 12.92 -1.30 -10.78
N ILE A 165 12.45 -0.99 -9.57
CA ILE A 165 11.88 0.31 -9.24
C ILE A 165 12.89 1.43 -9.49
N ASN A 166 14.15 1.26 -9.07
CA ASN A 166 15.19 2.26 -9.30
C ASN A 166 15.55 2.41 -10.80
N ALA A 167 15.61 1.31 -11.55
CA ALA A 167 15.83 1.37 -12.99
C ALA A 167 14.67 2.05 -13.73
N LEU A 168 13.43 1.79 -13.29
CA LEU A 168 12.23 2.43 -13.80
C LEU A 168 12.23 3.92 -13.47
N ALA A 169 12.61 4.30 -12.25
CA ALA A 169 12.76 5.70 -11.85
C ALA A 169 13.79 6.42 -12.71
N ASN A 170 14.95 5.81 -12.95
CA ASN A 170 15.98 6.37 -13.83
C ASN A 170 15.48 6.57 -15.27
N GLN A 171 14.77 5.59 -15.83
CA GLN A 171 14.22 5.69 -17.18
C GLN A 171 13.13 6.76 -17.29
N ILE A 172 12.21 6.81 -16.35
CA ILE A 172 11.03 7.68 -16.40
C ILE A 172 11.39 9.12 -16.04
N ASN A 173 12.15 9.34 -14.97
CA ASN A 173 12.44 10.69 -14.49
C ASN A 173 13.27 11.51 -15.48
N ASN A 174 14.06 10.83 -16.32
CA ASN A 174 14.91 11.44 -17.35
C ASN A 174 14.23 11.50 -18.74
N ASP A 175 13.02 10.98 -18.92
CA ASP A 175 12.32 11.00 -20.22
C ASP A 175 11.52 12.30 -20.42
N LEU A 176 12.11 13.24 -21.14
CA LEU A 176 11.46 14.52 -21.47
C LEU A 176 10.19 14.36 -22.34
N PHE A 177 10.02 13.25 -23.06
CA PHE A 177 8.85 13.04 -23.93
C PHE A 177 7.55 12.88 -23.15
N ILE A 178 7.61 12.40 -21.91
CA ILE A 178 6.43 12.25 -21.06
C ILE A 178 6.07 13.54 -20.31
N LYS A 179 6.81 14.64 -20.50
CA LYS A 179 6.52 15.99 -19.98
C LYS A 179 6.23 16.00 -18.48
N ASP A 180 7.08 15.33 -17.70
CA ASP A 180 7.01 15.26 -16.23
C ASP A 180 5.68 14.72 -15.65
N LYS A 181 4.84 14.07 -16.47
CA LYS A 181 3.56 13.48 -16.03
C LYS A 181 3.70 12.42 -14.95
N ILE A 182 4.84 11.73 -14.91
CA ILE A 182 5.15 10.69 -13.93
C ILE A 182 6.55 10.96 -13.39
N LYS A 183 6.67 10.97 -12.05
CA LYS A 183 7.94 10.89 -11.35
C LYS A 183 7.93 9.71 -10.39
N ILE A 184 9.12 9.13 -10.16
CA ILE A 184 9.33 8.08 -9.16
C ILE A 184 10.47 8.49 -8.23
N VAL A 185 10.23 8.42 -6.93
CA VAL A 185 11.22 8.68 -5.88
C VAL A 185 11.36 7.43 -5.04
N PHE A 186 12.59 6.91 -4.91
CA PHE A 186 12.90 5.84 -3.97
C PHE A 186 13.56 6.44 -2.72
N ILE A 187 12.90 6.31 -1.57
CA ILE A 187 13.37 6.81 -0.29
C ILE A 187 14.30 5.79 0.35
N GLU A 188 15.60 6.08 0.29
CA GLU A 188 16.63 5.24 0.88
C GLU A 188 16.51 5.16 2.41
N ASN A 189 16.90 4.02 2.99
CA ASN A 189 16.92 3.78 4.44
C ASN A 189 15.63 4.26 5.15
N TYR A 190 14.46 3.95 4.58
CA TYR A 190 13.17 4.25 5.19
C TYR A 190 13.08 3.65 6.59
N ASN A 191 12.64 4.47 7.56
CA ASN A 191 12.56 4.14 8.98
C ASN A 191 11.47 4.98 9.66
N LEU A 192 11.29 4.83 10.97
CA LEU A 192 10.27 5.58 11.73
C LEU A 192 10.48 7.10 11.68
N THR A 193 11.73 7.57 11.68
CA THR A 193 12.04 9.00 11.56
C THR A 193 11.62 9.55 10.19
N LYS A 194 11.86 8.81 9.11
CA LYS A 194 11.42 9.23 7.77
C LYS A 194 9.89 9.14 7.64
N SER A 195 9.26 8.14 8.24
CA SER A 195 7.81 7.95 8.15
C SER A 195 7.00 9.12 8.73
N SER A 196 7.54 9.85 9.73
CA SER A 196 6.88 11.03 10.30
C SER A 196 6.78 12.20 9.34
N VAL A 197 7.63 12.27 8.30
CA VAL A 197 7.58 13.32 7.26
C VAL A 197 6.94 12.79 5.98
N VAL A 198 7.21 11.53 5.63
CA VAL A 198 6.69 10.88 4.43
C VAL A 198 5.18 10.70 4.50
N ILE A 199 4.68 10.01 5.53
CA ILE A 199 3.26 9.63 5.58
C ILE A 199 2.31 10.85 5.54
N PRO A 200 2.58 11.97 6.26
CA PRO A 200 1.69 13.14 6.20
C PRO A 200 1.61 13.82 4.84
N ALA A 201 2.59 13.62 3.96
CA ALA A 201 2.63 14.16 2.61
C ALA A 201 1.89 13.29 1.57
N ALA A 202 1.41 12.10 1.96
CA ALA A 202 0.68 11.21 1.06
C ALA A 202 -0.68 11.81 0.65
N ASP A 203 -0.93 11.93 -0.65
CA ASP A 203 -2.28 12.14 -1.17
C ASP A 203 -3.00 10.79 -1.31
N ILE A 204 -2.29 9.77 -1.77
CA ILE A 204 -2.80 8.40 -1.89
C ILE A 204 -1.83 7.45 -1.19
N TYR A 205 -2.33 6.65 -0.25
CA TYR A 205 -1.58 5.59 0.40
C TYR A 205 -2.01 4.22 -0.14
N GLN A 206 -1.05 3.49 -0.69
CA GLN A 206 -1.28 2.19 -1.31
C GLN A 206 -0.96 1.04 -0.35
N SER A 207 -1.96 0.21 -0.06
CA SER A 207 -1.84 -1.06 0.66
C SER A 207 -2.29 -2.18 -0.25
N LEU A 208 -1.38 -2.59 -1.11
CA LEU A 208 -1.67 -3.50 -2.21
C LEU A 208 -1.67 -4.96 -1.79
N GLU A 209 -1.59 -5.32 -0.50
CA GLU A 209 -1.51 -6.73 -0.12
C GLU A 209 -2.70 -7.53 -0.66
N LEU A 210 -2.44 -8.78 -1.02
CA LEU A 210 -3.52 -9.76 -1.09
C LEU A 210 -3.86 -10.19 0.34
N LEU A 211 -4.58 -11.29 0.46
CA LEU A 211 -4.81 -11.97 1.71
C LEU A 211 -3.52 -12.48 2.37
N SER A 212 -3.21 -12.00 3.58
CA SER A 212 -2.01 -12.39 4.34
C SER A 212 -2.29 -12.53 5.85
N MET A 213 -1.39 -13.22 6.56
CA MET A 213 -1.36 -13.29 8.04
C MET A 213 -0.73 -12.05 8.68
N GLN A 214 -0.48 -10.99 7.91
CA GLN A 214 0.08 -9.78 8.48
C GLN A 214 -0.94 -9.13 9.41
N LEU A 215 -0.47 -8.76 10.59
CA LEU A 215 -1.23 -7.93 11.52
C LEU A 215 -1.48 -6.53 10.93
N LYS A 216 -2.35 -5.76 11.59
CA LYS A 216 -2.72 -4.42 11.13
C LYS A 216 -1.48 -3.53 10.92
N ASP A 217 -1.46 -2.76 9.82
CA ASP A 217 -0.39 -1.84 9.43
C ASP A 217 -0.72 -0.42 9.92
N VAL A 218 0.11 0.06 10.85
CA VAL A 218 -0.07 1.34 11.54
C VAL A 218 -0.04 2.52 10.56
N PHE A 219 0.72 2.40 9.47
CA PHE A 219 0.89 3.50 8.52
C PHE A 219 -0.38 3.80 7.72
N ILE A 220 -1.30 2.84 7.59
CA ILE A 220 -2.60 3.07 6.95
C ILE A 220 -3.38 4.11 7.75
N PHE A 221 -3.55 3.89 9.05
CA PHE A 221 -4.32 4.80 9.92
C PHE A 221 -3.62 6.15 10.07
N LYS A 222 -2.28 6.15 10.16
CA LYS A 222 -1.50 7.39 10.12
C LYS A 222 -1.77 8.17 8.84
N SER A 223 -1.74 7.53 7.67
CA SER A 223 -2.00 8.19 6.38
C SER A 223 -3.42 8.75 6.29
N LEU A 224 -4.42 7.97 6.71
CA LEU A 224 -5.84 8.34 6.70
C LEU A 224 -6.11 9.53 7.63
N SER A 225 -5.48 9.57 8.80
CA SER A 225 -5.57 10.70 9.75
C SER A 225 -4.99 12.01 9.20
N THR A 226 -4.13 11.93 8.16
CA THR A 226 -3.57 13.08 7.46
C THR A 226 -4.30 13.43 6.17
N GLY A 227 -5.42 12.77 5.88
CA GLY A 227 -6.24 13.03 4.69
C GLY A 227 -5.72 12.38 3.42
N ALA A 228 -4.95 11.30 3.52
CA ALA A 228 -4.64 10.47 2.36
C ALA A 228 -5.85 9.62 1.96
N ALA A 229 -6.04 9.39 0.66
CA ALA A 229 -6.95 8.38 0.16
C ALA A 229 -6.34 6.98 0.33
N PHE A 230 -7.19 5.99 0.59
CA PHE A 230 -6.75 4.61 0.73
C PHE A 230 -7.02 3.81 -0.54
N LEU A 231 -5.95 3.29 -1.15
CA LEU A 231 -6.02 2.38 -2.29
C LEU A 231 -5.58 0.99 -1.85
N THR A 232 -6.45 0.00 -2.03
CA THR A 232 -6.30 -1.33 -1.45
C THR A 232 -6.88 -2.43 -2.34
N CYS A 233 -6.42 -3.67 -2.17
CA CYS A 233 -7.08 -4.81 -2.80
C CYS A 233 -8.32 -5.22 -1.99
N ARG A 234 -9.40 -5.68 -2.63
CA ARG A 234 -10.64 -6.11 -1.95
C ARG A 234 -10.40 -7.25 -0.95
N SER A 235 -9.46 -8.15 -1.24
CA SER A 235 -9.08 -9.25 -0.35
C SER A 235 -8.16 -8.85 0.80
N ASN A 236 -7.68 -7.60 0.85
CA ASN A 236 -6.82 -7.14 1.92
C ASN A 236 -7.59 -7.15 3.25
N TYR A 237 -7.10 -7.93 4.21
CA TYR A 237 -7.70 -8.09 5.53
C TYR A 237 -7.86 -6.75 6.28
N GLN A 238 -6.98 -5.78 6.01
CA GLN A 238 -7.02 -4.48 6.69
C GLN A 238 -8.28 -3.67 6.35
N ASN A 239 -8.98 -4.00 5.26
CA ASN A 239 -10.22 -3.36 4.84
C ASN A 239 -11.33 -3.41 5.89
N ILE A 240 -11.40 -4.50 6.68
CA ILE A 240 -12.46 -4.71 7.69
C ILE A 240 -12.46 -3.58 8.72
N CYS A 241 -11.27 -3.21 9.20
CA CYS A 241 -11.12 -2.12 10.17
C CYS A 241 -11.43 -0.75 9.56
N ILE A 242 -11.34 -0.62 8.25
CA ILE A 242 -11.66 0.62 7.52
C ILE A 242 -13.17 0.70 7.25
N ASP A 243 -13.82 -0.44 6.93
CA ASP A 243 -15.26 -0.54 6.69
C ASP A 243 -16.09 -0.21 7.93
N GLU A 244 -15.66 -0.65 9.10
CA GLU A 244 -16.30 -0.31 10.39
C GLU A 244 -16.34 1.21 10.66
N ASN A 245 -15.47 1.97 10.02
CA ASN A 245 -15.36 3.41 10.20
C ASN A 245 -15.96 4.21 9.02
N GLN A 246 -16.61 3.56 8.04
CA GLN A 246 -17.21 4.25 6.88
C GLN A 246 -16.22 5.19 6.15
N ILE A 247 -14.94 4.79 6.10
CA ILE A 247 -13.89 5.54 5.40
C ILE A 247 -13.94 5.15 3.92
N SER A 248 -13.83 6.13 3.04
CA SER A 248 -13.84 5.90 1.59
C SER A 248 -12.57 5.19 1.10
N LYS A 249 -12.72 4.34 0.07
CA LYS A 249 -11.64 3.49 -0.44
C LYS A 249 -11.67 3.36 -1.96
N TYR A 250 -10.49 3.26 -2.55
CA TYR A 250 -10.28 2.82 -3.92
C TYR A 250 -9.89 1.33 -3.89
N MET A 251 -10.73 0.47 -4.46
CA MET A 251 -10.55 -0.98 -4.35
C MET A 251 -10.47 -1.67 -5.71
N PHE A 252 -9.55 -2.65 -5.80
CA PHE A 252 -9.34 -3.49 -6.98
C PHE A 252 -9.17 -4.98 -6.59
N GLY A 253 -9.15 -5.87 -7.58
CA GLY A 253 -8.87 -7.29 -7.41
C GLY A 253 -9.99 -8.08 -6.75
N ASP A 254 -9.77 -9.38 -6.62
CA ASP A 254 -10.78 -10.28 -6.06
C ASP A 254 -11.07 -10.02 -4.58
N ASN A 255 -12.30 -10.35 -4.17
CA ASN A 255 -12.68 -10.34 -2.77
C ASN A 255 -12.02 -11.50 -2.00
N TYR A 256 -12.12 -11.42 -0.68
CA TYR A 256 -11.57 -12.40 0.26
C TYR A 256 -11.98 -13.85 -0.04
N GLU A 257 -13.27 -14.10 -0.28
CA GLU A 257 -13.82 -15.44 -0.50
C GLU A 257 -13.31 -16.07 -1.79
N THR A 258 -13.24 -15.30 -2.87
CA THR A 258 -12.75 -15.74 -4.18
C THR A 258 -11.27 -16.16 -4.09
N VAL A 259 -10.44 -15.35 -3.41
CA VAL A 259 -9.03 -15.67 -3.20
C VAL A 259 -8.84 -16.93 -2.34
N LEU A 260 -9.72 -17.19 -1.39
CA LEU A 260 -9.65 -18.38 -0.53
C LEU A 260 -10.13 -19.67 -1.18
N THR A 261 -11.19 -19.60 -1.97
CA THR A 261 -11.99 -20.80 -2.33
C THR A 261 -12.01 -21.13 -3.81
N LYS A 262 -11.68 -20.17 -4.70
CA LYS A 262 -11.87 -20.30 -6.16
C LYS A 262 -10.60 -19.98 -6.94
N ASN A 263 -9.48 -20.64 -6.61
CA ASN A 263 -8.23 -20.37 -7.30
C ASN A 263 -8.03 -21.19 -8.59
N ASN A 264 -8.98 -21.07 -9.54
CA ASN A 264 -8.83 -21.64 -10.90
C ASN A 264 -8.01 -20.72 -11.83
N TYR A 265 -7.21 -19.81 -11.24
CA TYR A 265 -6.42 -18.87 -12.01
C TYR A 265 -5.27 -19.58 -12.73
N ASN A 266 -5.28 -19.50 -14.07
CA ASN A 266 -4.22 -20.01 -14.92
C ASN A 266 -3.51 -18.83 -15.60
N LEU A 267 -2.24 -18.63 -15.24
CA LEU A 267 -1.47 -17.51 -15.76
C LEU A 267 -1.28 -17.58 -17.29
N PHE A 268 -1.07 -18.79 -17.83
CA PHE A 268 -0.83 -18.96 -19.27
C PHE A 268 -2.05 -18.54 -20.09
N GLU A 269 -3.24 -18.95 -19.68
CA GLU A 269 -4.50 -18.53 -20.31
C GLU A 269 -4.70 -17.01 -20.18
N PHE A 270 -4.42 -16.46 -18.99
CA PHE A 270 -4.52 -15.02 -18.74
C PHE A 270 -3.60 -14.21 -19.67
N LEU A 271 -2.33 -14.59 -19.80
CA LEU A 271 -1.37 -13.91 -20.69
C LEU A 271 -1.74 -14.06 -22.17
N ASN A 272 -2.37 -15.16 -22.57
CA ASN A 272 -2.86 -15.33 -23.94
C ASN A 272 -4.00 -14.38 -24.28
N GLN A 273 -4.87 -14.08 -23.32
CA GLN A 273 -5.95 -13.12 -23.47
C GLN A 273 -5.46 -11.66 -23.34
N ASN A 274 -4.33 -11.45 -22.66
CA ASN A 274 -3.82 -10.12 -22.31
C ASN A 274 -2.42 -9.86 -22.88
N LYS A 275 -2.33 -9.80 -24.22
CA LYS A 275 -1.05 -9.62 -24.94
C LYS A 275 -0.33 -8.31 -24.61
N GLU A 276 -1.04 -7.29 -24.13
CA GLU A 276 -0.42 -6.01 -23.74
C GLU A 276 0.65 -6.17 -22.65
N ILE A 277 0.50 -7.15 -21.75
CA ILE A 277 1.53 -7.45 -20.74
C ILE A 277 2.82 -7.86 -21.46
N GLU A 278 2.75 -8.82 -22.37
CA GLU A 278 3.91 -9.30 -23.12
C GLU A 278 4.51 -8.18 -23.99
N ASP A 279 3.68 -7.35 -24.63
CA ASP A 279 4.14 -6.21 -25.41
C ASP A 279 4.88 -5.17 -24.54
N MET A 280 4.38 -4.89 -23.32
CA MET A 280 5.04 -4.02 -22.36
C MET A 280 6.39 -4.61 -21.94
N PHE A 281 6.46 -5.89 -21.57
CA PHE A 281 7.74 -6.52 -21.22
C PHE A 281 8.72 -6.49 -22.40
N ASN A 282 8.26 -6.78 -23.61
CA ASN A 282 9.07 -6.65 -24.83
C ASN A 282 9.62 -5.23 -25.02
N PHE A 283 8.80 -4.21 -24.84
CA PHE A 283 9.26 -2.82 -24.90
C PHE A 283 10.46 -2.58 -23.95
N TYR A 284 10.38 -2.99 -22.69
CA TYR A 284 11.50 -2.84 -21.75
C TYR A 284 12.71 -3.75 -22.05
N ARG A 285 12.50 -4.92 -22.64
CA ARG A 285 13.60 -5.81 -23.09
C ARG A 285 14.46 -5.13 -24.16
N TYR A 286 13.85 -4.34 -25.03
CA TYR A 286 14.51 -3.66 -26.15
C TYR A 286 14.95 -2.22 -25.85
N LEU A 287 14.73 -1.71 -24.64
CA LEU A 287 15.28 -0.40 -24.26
C LEU A 287 16.82 -0.43 -24.26
N PRO A 288 17.48 0.68 -24.64
CA PRO A 288 18.92 0.81 -24.55
C PRO A 288 19.42 0.56 -23.12
N LYS A 289 20.50 -0.21 -22.97
CA LYS A 289 21.04 -0.56 -21.65
C LYS A 289 21.70 0.61 -20.94
N GLU A 290 22.03 1.67 -21.68
CA GLU A 290 22.51 2.93 -21.15
C GLU A 290 21.46 3.64 -20.30
N THR A 291 20.18 3.59 -20.72
CA THR A 291 19.08 4.26 -20.01
C THR A 291 18.31 3.31 -19.08
N PHE A 292 18.19 2.04 -19.48
CA PHE A 292 17.53 0.99 -18.70
C PHE A 292 18.40 -0.28 -18.61
N PRO A 293 19.42 -0.28 -17.71
CA PRO A 293 20.37 -1.40 -17.60
C PRO A 293 19.75 -2.68 -17.00
N TYR A 294 18.55 -2.60 -16.42
CA TYR A 294 17.91 -3.71 -15.74
C TYR A 294 17.42 -4.79 -16.73
N ASP A 295 17.47 -6.06 -16.30
CA ASP A 295 16.89 -7.17 -17.04
C ASP A 295 15.47 -7.46 -16.52
N ILE A 296 14.47 -6.94 -17.23
CA ILE A 296 13.07 -7.08 -16.84
C ILE A 296 12.57 -8.54 -16.83
N ASN A 297 13.28 -9.46 -17.51
CA ASN A 297 12.91 -10.88 -17.50
C ASN A 297 12.98 -11.49 -16.11
N LYS A 298 13.81 -10.96 -15.21
CA LYS A 298 13.87 -11.43 -13.82
C LYS A 298 12.54 -11.24 -13.10
N ILE A 299 11.87 -10.10 -13.33
CA ILE A 299 10.53 -9.85 -12.79
C ILE A 299 9.52 -10.76 -13.48
N TYR A 300 9.51 -10.78 -14.81
CA TYR A 300 8.59 -11.61 -15.58
C TYR A 300 8.64 -13.08 -15.13
N ASN A 301 9.84 -13.65 -15.09
CA ASN A 301 10.09 -15.04 -14.71
C ASN A 301 9.72 -15.31 -13.25
N SER A 302 9.99 -14.38 -12.33
CA SER A 302 9.60 -14.52 -10.92
C SER A 302 8.09 -14.57 -10.71
N ILE A 303 7.31 -13.97 -11.61
CA ILE A 303 5.86 -14.05 -11.57
C ILE A 303 5.39 -15.30 -12.33
N TYR A 304 5.98 -15.56 -13.50
CA TYR A 304 5.60 -16.64 -14.39
C TYR A 304 5.81 -18.04 -13.80
N TYR A 305 7.00 -18.30 -13.24
CA TYR A 305 7.33 -19.63 -12.74
C TYR A 305 6.52 -20.07 -11.53
N PHE A 306 5.95 -19.12 -10.79
CA PHE A 306 5.07 -19.37 -9.64
C PHE A 306 3.59 -19.18 -9.98
N ASN A 307 3.23 -19.25 -11.27
CA ASN A 307 1.85 -19.11 -11.77
C ASN A 307 1.15 -17.85 -11.21
N ASP A 308 1.91 -16.76 -11.03
CA ASP A 308 1.43 -15.51 -10.45
C ASP A 308 0.63 -15.70 -9.14
N GLU A 309 1.21 -16.45 -8.18
CA GLU A 309 0.58 -16.78 -6.88
C GLU A 309 0.05 -15.55 -6.12
N ASN A 310 0.67 -14.39 -6.30
CA ASN A 310 0.27 -13.12 -5.67
C ASN A 310 -0.65 -12.25 -6.55
N HIS A 311 -1.17 -12.78 -7.67
CA HIS A 311 -2.10 -12.09 -8.57
C HIS A 311 -1.58 -10.73 -9.09
N ILE A 312 -0.28 -10.61 -9.33
CA ILE A 312 0.38 -9.42 -9.87
C ILE A 312 -0.10 -9.11 -11.28
N PHE A 313 -0.06 -10.07 -12.21
CA PHE A 313 -0.53 -9.87 -13.57
C PHE A 313 -2.05 -9.88 -13.64
N LYS A 314 -2.67 -10.78 -12.87
CA LYS A 314 -4.13 -10.86 -12.76
C LYS A 314 -4.76 -9.51 -12.42
N ASP A 315 -4.24 -8.83 -11.39
CA ASP A 315 -4.82 -7.59 -10.88
C ASP A 315 -4.28 -6.33 -11.58
N LEU A 316 -3.28 -6.44 -12.47
CA LEU A 316 -2.54 -5.30 -13.03
C LEU A 316 -3.44 -4.25 -13.69
N PHE A 317 -4.33 -4.67 -14.58
CA PHE A 317 -5.17 -3.71 -15.32
C PHE A 317 -6.23 -3.05 -14.44
N GLU A 318 -6.81 -3.81 -13.51
CA GLU A 318 -7.79 -3.26 -12.58
C GLU A 318 -7.12 -2.28 -11.61
N TYR A 319 -5.95 -2.64 -11.06
CA TYR A 319 -5.13 -1.75 -10.26
C TYR A 319 -4.82 -0.44 -11.01
N VAL A 320 -4.37 -0.53 -12.27
CA VAL A 320 -4.09 0.65 -13.11
C VAL A 320 -5.35 1.49 -13.32
N SER A 321 -6.50 0.87 -13.61
CA SER A 321 -7.76 1.62 -13.76
C SER A 321 -8.17 2.34 -12.47
N VAL A 322 -7.94 1.72 -11.31
CA VAL A 322 -8.32 2.27 -10.01
C VAL A 322 -7.36 3.39 -9.58
N ILE A 323 -6.05 3.26 -9.80
CA ILE A 323 -5.12 4.36 -9.54
C ILE A 323 -5.39 5.54 -10.49
N GLU A 324 -5.64 5.33 -11.79
CA GLU A 324 -6.02 6.43 -12.69
C GLU A 324 -7.27 7.16 -12.19
N LYS A 325 -8.32 6.42 -11.81
CA LYS A 325 -9.53 7.03 -11.23
C LYS A 325 -9.22 7.86 -9.98
N SER A 326 -8.39 7.34 -9.07
CA SER A 326 -8.04 8.08 -7.85
C SER A 326 -7.24 9.36 -8.13
N ILE A 327 -6.41 9.34 -9.18
CA ILE A 327 -5.65 10.50 -9.65
C ILE A 327 -6.58 11.52 -10.33
N ASP A 328 -7.53 11.06 -11.13
CA ASP A 328 -8.55 11.92 -11.75
C ASP A 328 -9.43 12.59 -10.69
N ASP A 329 -9.88 11.83 -9.68
CA ASP A 329 -10.65 12.37 -8.55
C ASP A 329 -9.86 13.43 -7.76
N TYR A 330 -8.53 13.26 -7.63
CA TYR A 330 -7.66 14.26 -7.01
C TYR A 330 -7.62 15.60 -7.78
N THR A 331 -7.79 15.58 -9.11
CA THR A 331 -7.89 16.82 -9.90
C THR A 331 -9.12 17.65 -9.55
N ASN A 332 -10.21 17.01 -9.09
CA ASN A 332 -11.36 17.71 -8.51
C ASN A 332 -11.09 18.07 -7.04
N THR A 333 -10.25 19.08 -6.86
CA THR A 333 -9.70 19.47 -5.54
C THR A 333 -10.78 19.70 -4.48
N TYR A 334 -11.91 20.32 -4.82
CA TYR A 334 -12.96 20.61 -3.84
C TYR A 334 -13.59 19.32 -3.31
N GLN A 335 -14.04 18.44 -4.21
CA GLN A 335 -14.65 17.16 -3.84
C GLN A 335 -13.65 16.27 -3.11
N TRP A 336 -12.40 16.21 -3.59
CA TRP A 336 -11.32 15.45 -2.98
C TRP A 336 -11.17 15.80 -1.49
N TYR A 337 -10.94 17.07 -1.16
CA TYR A 337 -10.71 17.48 0.23
C TYR A 337 -11.99 17.43 1.07
N GLN A 338 -13.19 17.57 0.47
CA GLN A 338 -14.45 17.29 1.18
C GLN A 338 -14.50 15.84 1.68
N THR A 339 -14.23 14.87 0.80
CA THR A 339 -14.21 13.46 1.16
C THR A 339 -13.11 13.16 2.18
N ARG A 340 -11.89 13.68 1.96
CA ARG A 340 -10.75 13.43 2.87
C ARG A 340 -10.97 13.98 4.27
N VAL A 341 -11.62 15.13 4.43
CA VAL A 341 -11.97 15.65 5.76
C VAL A 341 -12.91 14.69 6.50
N ASN A 342 -13.91 14.13 5.80
CA ASN A 342 -14.82 13.16 6.40
C ASN A 342 -14.08 11.87 6.80
N ASP A 343 -13.21 11.36 5.93
CA ASP A 343 -12.37 10.20 6.21
C ASP A 343 -11.46 10.42 7.43
N CYS A 344 -10.83 11.60 7.55
CA CYS A 344 -10.01 11.96 8.73
C CYS A 344 -10.82 11.87 10.02
N LYS A 345 -12.02 12.49 10.04
CA LYS A 345 -12.89 12.51 11.23
C LYS A 345 -13.32 11.09 11.63
N ASN A 346 -13.60 10.24 10.65
CA ASN A 346 -13.99 8.85 10.85
C ASN A 346 -12.83 7.95 11.29
N THR A 347 -11.58 8.30 10.93
CA THR A 347 -10.38 7.54 11.33
C THR A 347 -10.04 7.74 12.80
N ILE A 348 -10.31 8.92 13.34
CA ILE A 348 -9.91 9.32 14.70
C ILE A 348 -10.93 8.78 15.71
N LYS A 349 -10.69 7.58 16.23
CA LYS A 349 -11.30 7.08 17.48
C LYS A 349 -10.33 7.38 18.62
N ILE A 350 -10.76 8.20 19.58
CA ILE A 350 -9.90 8.97 20.50
C ILE A 350 -9.36 8.19 21.71
N ASP A 351 -9.73 6.92 21.95
CA ASP A 351 -9.20 6.20 23.12
C ASP A 351 -9.11 4.69 22.86
N ASP A 352 -7.89 4.15 22.89
CA ASP A 352 -7.64 2.70 22.78
C ASP A 352 -6.97 2.08 24.02
N LYS A 353 -7.42 2.46 25.20
CA LYS A 353 -7.20 1.60 26.38
C LYS A 353 -8.05 0.33 26.35
N SER A 354 -8.98 0.22 25.41
CA SER A 354 -9.87 -0.94 25.25
C SER A 354 -9.10 -2.22 24.91
N PHE A 355 -8.08 -2.13 24.04
CA PHE A 355 -7.19 -3.25 23.73
C PHE A 355 -6.51 -3.80 24.98
N LEU A 356 -5.84 -2.92 25.74
CA LEU A 356 -5.09 -3.31 26.96
C LEU A 356 -6.02 -3.91 28.01
N LYS A 357 -7.21 -3.33 28.19
CA LYS A 357 -8.22 -3.86 29.12
C LYS A 357 -8.65 -5.26 28.71
N LYS A 358 -9.05 -5.46 27.44
CA LYS A 358 -9.48 -6.76 26.91
C LYS A 358 -8.35 -7.79 26.93
N TYR A 359 -7.11 -7.36 26.67
CA TYR A 359 -5.92 -8.20 26.76
C TYR A 359 -5.69 -8.69 28.20
N ASN A 360 -5.78 -7.81 29.20
CA ASN A 360 -5.66 -8.18 30.60
C ASN A 360 -6.79 -9.12 31.04
N GLU A 361 -8.04 -8.86 30.64
CA GLU A 361 -9.18 -9.74 30.90
C GLU A 361 -8.97 -11.15 30.33
N ILE A 362 -8.34 -11.28 29.15
CA ILE A 362 -8.02 -12.58 28.55
C ILE A 362 -6.87 -13.29 29.27
N LEU A 363 -5.91 -12.54 29.85
CA LEU A 363 -4.80 -13.14 30.60
C LEU A 363 -5.23 -13.61 32.00
N GLU A 364 -6.16 -12.91 32.64
CA GLU A 364 -6.70 -13.25 33.96
C GLU A 364 -7.62 -14.49 33.90
N ASN A 365 -8.36 -14.68 32.80
CA ASN A 365 -9.26 -15.82 32.57
C ASN A 365 -8.57 -17.05 31.98
#